data_AF-A0A1J5RCY0-F1
#
_entry.id   AF-A0A1J5RCY0-F1
#
_cell.length_a   1.000
_cell.length_b   1.000
_cell.length_c   1.000
_cell.angle_alpha   90.00
_cell.angle_beta   90.00
_cell.angle_gamma   90.00
#
_symmetry.space_group_name_H-M   'P 1'
#
loop_
_entity.id
_entity.type
_entity.pdbx_description
1 polymer ?
#
loop_
_entity_poly.entity_id
_entity_poly.type
_entity_poly.pdbx_seq_one_letter_code
_entity_poly.pdbx_strand_id
1 'polypeptide(L)'
;MVGKLTKIAQGETITHANRAEVDTGLLAELASSIGAPADECAAIAANVTARFAAERMEALGLLNEFHTALANKVVSTLTAPDRYGGKFHLHVLVCDFDGHKIAEAQST
;
A
#
# COMPACT_ATOMS: atom_id res chain seq x y z
N MET A 1 6.01 5.59 -5.30
CA MET A 1 6.35 4.23 -5.79
C MET A 1 5.71 3.17 -4.90
N VAL A 2 4.69 2.46 -5.42
CA VAL A 2 3.84 1.51 -4.69
C VAL A 2 4.63 0.47 -3.88
N GLY A 3 5.65 -0.18 -4.46
CA GLY A 3 6.36 -1.27 -3.77
C GLY A 3 7.13 -0.88 -2.52
N LYS A 4 7.67 0.35 -2.43
CA LYS A 4 8.30 0.83 -1.18
C LYS A 4 7.25 1.07 -0.11
N LEU A 5 6.10 1.63 -0.50
CA LEU A 5 5.01 1.90 0.42
C LEU A 5 4.43 0.58 0.96
N THR A 6 4.27 -0.45 0.12
CA THR A 6 3.88 -1.80 0.54
C THR A 6 4.84 -2.39 1.57
N LYS A 7 6.15 -2.22 1.38
CA LYS A 7 7.13 -2.70 2.36
C LYS A 7 6.95 -2.04 3.72
N ILE A 8 6.70 -0.73 3.76
CA ILE A 8 6.40 -0.06 5.02
C ILE A 8 5.08 -0.59 5.61
N ALA A 9 4.07 -0.80 4.76
CA ALA A 9 2.75 -1.30 5.15
C ALA A 9 2.79 -2.72 5.76
N GLN A 10 3.65 -3.61 5.26
CA GLN A 10 3.88 -4.95 5.82
C GLN A 10 4.87 -4.95 7.01
N GLY A 11 5.41 -3.79 7.38
CA GLY A 11 6.22 -3.60 8.57
C GLY A 11 7.74 -3.55 8.34
N GLU A 12 8.23 -3.55 7.11
CA GLU A 12 9.66 -3.42 6.85
C GLU A 12 10.18 -2.02 7.16
N THR A 13 11.22 -1.95 7.99
CA THR A 13 11.94 -0.69 8.27
C THR A 13 12.89 -0.31 7.13
N ILE A 14 13.32 -1.29 6.32
CA ILE A 14 14.26 -1.07 5.21
C ILE A 14 13.61 -1.50 3.91
N THR A 15 13.36 -0.53 3.03
CA THR A 15 12.53 -0.70 1.81
C THR A 15 13.33 -1.02 0.55
N HIS A 16 14.58 -1.49 0.69
CA HIS A 16 15.40 -1.92 -0.45
C HIS A 16 14.88 -3.24 -1.04
N ALA A 17 14.98 -3.39 -2.37
CA ALA A 17 14.50 -4.56 -3.10
C ALA A 17 15.10 -5.88 -2.59
N ASN A 18 16.41 -5.89 -2.31
CA ASN A 18 17.15 -7.11 -1.98
C ASN A 18 16.97 -7.63 -0.54
N ARG A 19 16.21 -6.93 0.31
CA ARG A 19 16.10 -7.29 1.73
C ARG A 19 14.84 -8.08 2.08
N ALA A 20 13.73 -7.70 1.48
CA ALA A 20 12.44 -8.35 1.67
C ALA A 20 11.66 -8.25 0.36
N GLU A 21 10.87 -9.25 0.04
CA GLU A 21 9.95 -9.17 -1.10
C GLU A 21 8.72 -8.34 -0.71
N VAL A 22 7.99 -7.89 -1.73
CA VAL A 22 6.68 -7.25 -1.51
C VAL A 22 5.69 -8.34 -1.14
N ASP A 23 4.93 -8.15 -0.07
CA ASP A 23 3.77 -8.98 0.24
C ASP A 23 2.62 -8.66 -0.71
N THR A 24 2.43 -9.50 -1.72
CA THR A 24 1.33 -9.37 -2.70
C THR A 24 0.00 -9.89 -2.17
N GLY A 25 0.01 -10.72 -1.11
CA GLY A 25 -1.17 -11.09 -0.36
C GLY A 25 -1.80 -9.88 0.32
N LEU A 26 -0.99 -9.06 0.99
CA LEU A 26 -1.43 -7.78 1.56
C LEU A 26 -2.05 -6.86 0.49
N LEU A 27 -1.49 -6.80 -0.71
CA LEU A 27 -2.06 -5.98 -1.80
C LEU A 27 -3.40 -6.51 -2.29
N ALA A 28 -3.57 -7.84 -2.36
CA ALA A 28 -4.84 -8.46 -2.69
C ALA A 28 -5.91 -8.20 -1.62
N GLU A 29 -5.54 -8.25 -0.33
CA GLU A 29 -6.44 -7.91 0.78
C GLU A 29 -6.90 -6.46 0.71
N LEU A 30 -5.98 -5.52 0.42
CA LEU A 30 -6.32 -4.10 0.26
C LEU A 30 -7.24 -3.89 -0.95
N ALA A 31 -6.98 -4.54 -2.08
CA ALA A 31 -7.84 -4.48 -3.27
C ALA A 31 -9.25 -5.02 -2.97
N SER A 32 -9.35 -6.16 -2.28
CA SER A 32 -10.62 -6.74 -1.83
C SER A 32 -11.38 -5.79 -0.92
N SER A 33 -10.68 -5.12 0.01
CA SER A 33 -11.30 -4.18 0.97
C SER A 33 -11.97 -2.97 0.33
N ILE A 34 -11.58 -2.61 -0.89
CA ILE A 34 -12.15 -1.52 -1.67
C ILE A 34 -13.12 -1.99 -2.76
N GLY A 35 -13.49 -3.27 -2.76
CA GLY A 35 -14.48 -3.83 -3.68
C GLY A 35 -13.93 -4.34 -5.01
N ALA A 36 -12.62 -4.59 -5.13
CA ALA A 36 -12.08 -5.23 -6.33
C ALA A 36 -12.66 -6.66 -6.51
N PRO A 37 -12.89 -7.11 -7.76
CA PRO A 37 -13.32 -8.47 -8.04
C PRO A 37 -12.38 -9.55 -7.48
N ALA A 38 -12.93 -10.72 -7.14
CA ALA A 38 -12.17 -11.79 -6.49
C ALA A 38 -11.09 -12.40 -7.39
N ASP A 39 -11.33 -12.49 -8.69
CA ASP A 39 -10.38 -12.93 -9.71
C ASP A 39 -9.20 -11.96 -9.84
N GLU A 40 -9.44 -10.66 -9.76
CA GLU A 40 -8.41 -9.63 -9.73
C GLU A 40 -7.55 -9.72 -8.46
N CYS A 41 -8.19 -9.91 -7.31
CA CYS A 41 -7.48 -10.13 -6.04
C CYS A 41 -6.60 -11.39 -6.10
N ALA A 42 -7.13 -12.49 -6.66
CA ALA A 42 -6.38 -13.72 -6.84
C ALA A 42 -5.18 -13.54 -7.79
N ALA A 43 -5.37 -12.81 -8.89
CA ALA A 43 -4.29 -12.49 -9.82
C ALA A 43 -3.19 -11.64 -9.15
N ILE A 44 -3.56 -10.69 -8.29
CA ILE A 44 -2.61 -9.88 -7.51
C ILE A 44 -1.81 -10.75 -6.55
N ALA A 45 -2.48 -11.60 -5.77
CA ALA A 45 -1.84 -12.49 -4.80
C ALA A 45 -0.87 -13.49 -5.47
N ALA A 46 -1.17 -13.90 -6.70
CA ALA A 46 -0.32 -14.81 -7.47
C ALA A 46 0.86 -14.12 -8.18
N ASN A 47 0.95 -12.79 -8.15
CA ASN A 47 2.03 -12.02 -8.77
C ASN A 47 3.18 -11.76 -7.76
N VAL A 48 4.30 -11.23 -8.26
CA VAL A 48 5.50 -10.89 -7.46
C VAL A 48 5.77 -9.39 -7.38
N THR A 49 4.96 -8.55 -8.03
CA THR A 49 5.20 -7.11 -8.09
C THR A 49 4.04 -6.29 -7.54
N ALA A 50 4.37 -5.25 -6.76
CA ALA A 50 3.40 -4.26 -6.33
C ALA A 50 2.85 -3.41 -7.49
N ARG A 51 3.65 -3.23 -8.55
CA ARG A 51 3.27 -2.48 -9.74
C ARG A 51 2.09 -3.13 -10.44
N PHE A 52 2.10 -4.46 -10.57
CA PHE A 52 1.00 -5.20 -11.15
C PHE A 52 -0.33 -4.91 -10.44
N ALA A 53 -0.35 -4.91 -9.10
CA ALA A 53 -1.54 -4.57 -8.33
C ALA A 53 -2.09 -3.18 -8.65
N ALA A 54 -1.22 -2.17 -8.72
CA ALA A 54 -1.62 -0.82 -9.09
C ALA A 54 -2.19 -0.76 -10.52
N GLU A 55 -1.58 -1.44 -11.49
CA GLU A 55 -2.05 -1.51 -12.88
C GLU A 55 -3.43 -2.21 -12.98
N ARG A 56 -3.69 -3.26 -12.17
CA ARG A 56 -5.02 -3.89 -12.10
C ARG A 56 -6.07 -2.93 -11.55
N MET A 57 -5.73 -2.20 -10.48
CA MET A 57 -6.66 -1.24 -9.87
C MET A 57 -6.91 -0.04 -10.78
N GLU A 58 -5.91 0.40 -11.54
CA GLU A 58 -6.05 1.43 -12.57
C GLU A 58 -7.02 1.01 -13.67
N ALA A 59 -6.90 -0.23 -14.17
CA ALA A 59 -7.81 -0.77 -15.18
C ALA A 59 -9.28 -0.85 -14.71
N LEU A 60 -9.50 -0.91 -13.38
CA LEU A 60 -10.82 -0.92 -12.75
C LEU A 60 -11.31 0.47 -12.32
N GLY A 61 -10.48 1.51 -12.46
CA GLY A 61 -10.80 2.85 -11.95
C GLY A 61 -10.74 2.99 -10.43
N LEU A 62 -10.05 2.07 -9.73
CA LEU A 62 -9.93 2.01 -8.27
C LEU A 62 -8.53 2.44 -7.76
N LEU A 63 -7.73 3.09 -8.60
CA LEU A 63 -6.33 3.38 -8.29
C LEU A 63 -6.16 4.31 -7.08
N ASN A 64 -7.03 5.31 -6.93
CA ASN A 64 -6.92 6.29 -5.85
C ASN A 64 -7.34 5.69 -4.51
N GLU A 65 -8.41 4.91 -4.52
CA GLU A 65 -8.92 4.13 -3.40
C GLU A 65 -7.87 3.13 -2.93
N PHE A 66 -7.21 2.46 -3.86
CA PHE A 66 -6.11 1.53 -3.56
C PHE A 66 -4.93 2.22 -2.88
N HIS A 67 -4.47 3.36 -3.41
CA HIS A 67 -3.39 4.12 -2.79
C HIS A 67 -3.79 4.68 -1.42
N THR A 68 -5.05 5.08 -1.25
CA THR A 68 -5.60 5.53 0.04
C THR A 68 -5.60 4.40 1.07
N ALA A 69 -6.09 3.21 0.69
CA ALA A 69 -6.08 2.02 1.55
C ALA A 69 -4.64 1.64 1.95
N LEU A 70 -3.71 1.68 0.99
CA LEU A 70 -2.29 1.41 1.26
C LEU A 70 -1.66 2.46 2.19
N ALA A 71 -1.94 3.75 1.98
CA ALA A 71 -1.44 4.82 2.86
C ALA A 71 -1.97 4.68 4.30
N ASN A 72 -3.26 4.36 4.44
CA ASN A 72 -3.87 4.07 5.74
C ASN A 72 -3.23 2.85 6.43
N LYS A 73 -2.93 1.79 5.66
CA LYS A 73 -2.21 0.63 6.20
C LYS A 73 -0.81 1.00 6.68
N VAL A 74 -0.09 1.87 5.97
CA VAL A 74 1.21 2.39 6.43
C VAL A 74 1.08 3.13 7.75
N VAL A 75 0.12 4.06 7.87
CA VAL A 75 -0.11 4.77 9.12
C VAL A 75 -0.39 3.78 10.25
N SER A 76 -1.35 2.87 10.05
CA SER A 76 -1.71 1.83 11.03
C SER A 76 -0.52 0.99 11.48
N THR A 77 0.29 0.51 10.54
CA THR A 77 1.48 -0.29 10.84
C THR A 77 2.52 0.52 11.62
N LEU A 78 2.79 1.76 11.24
CA LEU A 78 3.79 2.58 11.92
C LEU A 78 3.33 3.05 13.31
N THR A 79 2.03 3.32 13.49
CA THR A 79 1.46 3.73 14.78
C THR A 79 1.21 2.57 15.74
N ALA A 80 1.31 1.32 15.28
CA ALA A 80 1.10 0.14 16.13
C ALA A 80 1.97 0.20 17.41
N PRO A 81 1.47 -0.32 18.56
CA PRO A 81 2.16 -0.22 19.85
C PRO A 81 3.57 -0.81 19.88
N ASP A 82 3.79 -1.89 19.13
CA ASP A 82 5.07 -2.58 18.95
C ASP A 82 6.03 -1.86 17.99
N ARG A 83 5.56 -0.78 17.34
CA ARG A 83 6.32 0.06 16.42
C ARG A 83 6.61 1.42 17.06
N TYR A 84 6.04 2.50 16.54
CA TYR A 84 6.25 3.83 17.13
C TYR A 84 5.21 4.17 18.20
N GLY A 85 4.16 3.36 18.39
CA GLY A 85 3.20 3.49 19.49
C GLY A 85 2.63 4.90 19.66
N GLY A 86 2.30 5.57 18.56
CA GLY A 86 1.75 6.93 18.57
C GLY A 86 2.71 8.04 19.02
N LYS A 87 4.02 7.78 19.13
CA LYS A 87 5.01 8.80 19.55
C LYS A 87 5.21 9.94 18.56
N PHE A 88 4.73 9.78 17.33
CA PHE A 88 4.86 10.76 16.26
C PHE A 88 3.51 10.96 15.59
N HIS A 89 3.24 12.20 15.17
CA HIS A 89 2.19 12.48 14.20
C HIS A 89 2.76 12.19 12.80
N LEU A 90 2.17 11.22 12.11
CA LEU A 90 2.60 10.74 10.81
C LEU A 90 1.67 11.25 9.73
N HIS A 91 2.24 11.73 8.63
CA HIS A 91 1.53 12.08 7.42
C HIS A 91 2.16 11.35 6.23
N VAL A 92 1.38 10.51 5.57
CA VAL A 92 1.76 9.77 4.37
C VAL A 92 1.13 10.47 3.16
N LEU A 93 1.97 11.05 2.30
CA LEU A 93 1.57 11.63 1.03
C LEU A 93 1.96 10.68 -0.10
N VAL A 94 1.00 10.37 -0.98
CA VAL A 94 1.24 9.58 -2.18
C VAL A 94 1.07 10.49 -3.38
N CYS A 95 2.08 10.52 -4.26
CA CYS A 95 2.06 11.28 -5.49
C CYS A 95 2.31 10.38 -6.71
N ASP A 96 1.81 10.83 -7.86
CA ASP A 96 2.14 10.28 -9.16
C ASP A 96 3.58 10.65 -9.60
N PHE A 97 3.94 10.32 -10.84
CA PHE A 97 5.27 10.62 -11.40
C PHE A 97 5.50 12.11 -11.67
N ASP A 98 4.44 12.87 -11.93
CA ASP A 98 4.50 14.32 -12.17
C ASP A 98 4.48 15.11 -10.85
N GLY A 99 4.28 14.43 -9.72
CA GLY A 99 4.27 15.00 -8.38
C GLY A 99 2.87 15.44 -7.91
N HIS A 100 1.81 15.14 -8.67
CA HIS A 100 0.45 15.41 -8.22
C HIS A 100 0.07 14.46 -7.10
N LYS A 101 -0.57 15.00 -6.06
CA LYS A 101 -1.07 14.21 -4.92
C LYS A 101 -2.24 13.33 -5.38
N ILE A 102 -2.14 12.03 -5.15
CA ILE A 102 -3.18 11.04 -5.46
C ILE A 102 -3.87 10.47 -4.23
N ALA A 103 -3.18 10.42 -3.08
CA ALA A 103 -3.75 9.98 -1.81
C ALA A 103 -3.00 10.60 -0.62
N GLU A 104 -3.67 10.65 0.53
CA GLU A 104 -3.06 11.05 1.80
C GLU A 104 -3.67 10.27 2.97
N ALA A 105 -2.86 10.05 4.00
CA ALA A 105 -3.31 9.46 5.26
C ALA A 105 -2.54 10.09 6.43
N GLN A 106 -3.21 10.31 7.55
CA GLN A 106 -2.62 10.91 8.75
C GLN A 106 -2.96 10.08 9.98
N SER A 107 -2.02 9.99 10.92
CA SER A 107 -2.31 9.44 12.24
C SER A 107 -3.17 10.42 13.04
N THR A 108 -4.20 9.93 13.72
CA THR A 108 -4.97 10.70 14.72
C THR A 108 -4.13 11.10 15.92
#